data_AF-A0A4R8DTJ3-F1
#
_entry.id   AF-A0A4R8DTJ3-F1
#
_cell.length_a   1.000
_cell.length_b   1.000
_cell.length_c   1.000
_cell.angle_alpha   90.00
_cell.angle_beta   90.00
_cell.angle_gamma   90.00
#
_symmetry.space_group_name_H-M   'P 1'
#
loop_
_entity.id
_entity.type
_entity.pdbx_description
1 polymer ?
#
loop_
_entity_poly.entity_id
_entity_poly.type
_entity_poly.pdbx_seq_one_letter_code
_entity_poly.pdbx_strand_id
1 'polypeptide(L)'
;MNLSHYAGRLACTIAILAFGLVSKATPAPSDFGDHPYYLHALSDLRAARWMLQHRPGNWDQTVDEVEAVRQIDAAIGEIKKASIDDGKNLEDHPPVDEHPDHPGRLHDAVDFLKKARRDISHDEDNAFAQGLQMRAYDHIDRALGAVRRAIHANGW
;
A
#
# COMPACT_ATOMS: atom_id res chain seq x y z
N MET A 1 -23.29 -57.16 61.90
CA MET A 1 -22.40 -56.79 60.79
C MET A 1 -23.27 -56.31 59.62
N ASN A 2 -22.88 -55.19 59.01
CA ASN A 2 -23.55 -54.39 57.96
C ASN A 2 -24.63 -53.34 58.34
N LEU A 3 -24.23 -52.09 58.08
CA LEU A 3 -24.91 -50.87 57.59
C LEU A 3 -26.33 -50.49 58.03
N SER A 4 -26.44 -49.36 58.72
CA SER A 4 -27.00 -48.05 58.27
C SER A 4 -27.25 -47.21 59.54
N HIS A 5 -26.94 -45.92 59.61
CA HIS A 5 -27.71 -44.83 59.03
C HIS A 5 -26.89 -43.54 59.02
N TYR A 6 -27.00 -42.82 57.90
CA TYR A 6 -26.64 -41.43 57.72
C TYR A 6 -27.53 -40.50 58.56
N ALA A 7 -26.97 -39.46 59.17
CA ALA A 7 -27.67 -38.20 59.40
C ALA A 7 -26.73 -37.04 59.72
N GLY A 8 -26.59 -36.12 58.75
CA GLY A 8 -26.59 -34.68 59.01
C GLY A 8 -25.27 -34.02 59.40
N ARG A 9 -24.73 -33.21 58.50
CA ARG A 9 -24.59 -31.75 58.65
C ARG A 9 -23.84 -31.19 57.42
N LEU A 10 -24.54 -30.39 56.61
CA LEU A 10 -24.34 -28.94 56.49
C LEU A 10 -22.96 -28.56 55.93
N ALA A 11 -22.93 -28.20 54.64
CA ALA A 11 -22.37 -26.93 54.15
C ALA A 11 -22.17 -27.05 52.63
N CYS A 12 -23.16 -26.58 51.88
CA CYS A 12 -23.03 -26.29 50.47
C CYS A 12 -22.34 -24.93 50.35
N THR A 13 -21.01 -24.90 50.25
CA THR A 13 -20.27 -23.68 49.91
C THR A 13 -19.91 -23.73 48.43
N ILE A 14 -20.78 -23.14 47.62
CA ILE A 14 -20.52 -22.81 46.22
C ILE A 14 -19.55 -21.62 46.23
N ALA A 15 -18.26 -21.87 46.02
CA ALA A 15 -17.31 -20.82 45.70
C ALA A 15 -17.39 -20.54 44.19
N ILE A 16 -18.05 -19.43 43.84
CA ILE A 16 -18.19 -18.93 42.48
C ILE A 16 -16.81 -18.51 41.97
N LEU A 17 -16.28 -19.25 40.99
CA LEU A 17 -15.16 -18.80 40.17
C LEU A 17 -15.63 -17.63 39.31
N ALA A 18 -15.28 -16.40 39.72
CA ALA A 18 -15.46 -15.21 38.91
C ALA A 18 -14.47 -15.27 37.73
N PHE A 19 -14.90 -15.89 36.63
CA PHE A 19 -14.19 -15.86 35.36
C PHE A 19 -14.32 -14.45 34.79
N GLY A 20 -13.29 -13.63 34.97
CA GLY A 20 -13.21 -12.31 34.35
C GLY A 20 -13.31 -12.46 32.83
N LEU A 21 -14.44 -12.01 32.27
CA LEU A 21 -14.59 -11.82 30.84
C LEU A 21 -13.64 -10.70 30.41
N VAL A 22 -12.40 -11.07 30.05
CA VAL A 22 -11.58 -10.25 29.17
C VAL A 22 -12.34 -10.20 27.85
N SER A 23 -13.11 -9.12 27.66
CA SER A 23 -13.61 -8.75 26.34
C SER A 23 -12.37 -8.45 25.50
N LYS A 24 -11.93 -9.43 24.72
CA LYS A 24 -11.09 -9.15 23.56
C LYS A 24 -11.93 -8.25 22.68
N ALA A 25 -11.64 -6.95 22.70
CA ALA A 25 -12.14 -6.03 21.71
C ALA A 25 -11.75 -6.61 20.35
N THR A 26 -12.70 -7.23 19.67
CA THR A 26 -12.59 -7.51 18.25
C THR A 26 -12.40 -6.15 17.60
N PRO A 27 -11.26 -5.88 16.93
CA PRO A 27 -11.23 -4.71 16.06
C PRO A 27 -12.41 -4.85 15.12
N ALA A 28 -13.28 -3.85 15.11
CA ALA A 28 -14.37 -3.80 14.14
C ALA A 28 -13.73 -3.97 12.74
N PRO A 29 -14.30 -4.80 11.85
CA PRO A 29 -13.85 -4.84 10.48
C PRO A 29 -13.95 -3.41 9.96
N SER A 30 -12.79 -2.84 9.64
CA SER A 30 -12.71 -1.52 9.06
C SER A 30 -13.22 -1.65 7.63
N ASP A 31 -14.48 -1.29 7.43
CA ASP A 31 -15.18 -1.20 6.15
C ASP A 31 -14.63 -0.01 5.32
N PHE A 32 -13.31 0.09 5.20
CA PHE A 32 -12.69 0.91 4.17
C PHE A 32 -12.76 0.06 2.91
N GLY A 33 -13.38 0.56 1.84
CA GLY A 33 -13.52 -0.16 0.57
C GLY A 33 -12.21 -0.85 0.19
N ASP A 34 -12.18 -2.18 0.38
CA ASP A 34 -11.00 -3.01 0.19
C ASP A 34 -10.73 -3.09 -1.31
N HIS A 35 -10.01 -2.09 -1.81
CA HIS A 35 -9.55 -1.95 -3.18
C HIS A 35 -8.08 -2.38 -3.25
N PRO A 36 -7.77 -3.69 -3.13
CA PRO A 36 -6.40 -4.16 -2.98
C PRO A 36 -5.51 -3.72 -4.14
N TYR A 37 -6.07 -3.66 -5.35
CA TYR A 37 -5.33 -3.22 -6.54
C TYR A 37 -4.91 -1.75 -6.46
N TYR A 38 -5.76 -0.84 -5.95
CA TYR A 38 -5.34 0.54 -5.74
C TYR A 38 -4.31 0.69 -4.63
N LEU A 39 -4.39 -0.11 -3.57
CA LEU A 39 -3.35 -0.11 -2.54
C LEU A 39 -2.00 -0.61 -3.08
N HIS A 40 -2.00 -1.66 -3.90
CA HIS A 40 -0.81 -2.14 -4.60
C HIS A 40 -0.26 -1.08 -5.56
N ALA A 41 -1.11 -0.48 -6.38
CA ALA A 41 -0.72 0.59 -7.29
C ALA A 41 -0.10 1.78 -6.54
N LEU A 42 -0.69 2.22 -5.44
CA LEU A 42 -0.17 3.31 -4.61
C LEU A 42 1.19 2.95 -4.01
N SER A 43 1.36 1.71 -3.55
CA SER A 43 2.63 1.19 -3.06
C SER A 43 3.71 1.19 -4.15
N ASP A 44 3.39 0.72 -5.35
CA ASP A 44 4.32 0.69 -6.49
C ASP A 44 4.66 2.09 -7.01
N LEU A 45 3.71 3.02 -7.06
CA LEU A 45 3.98 4.42 -7.43
C LEU A 45 4.94 5.10 -6.47
N ARG A 46 4.77 4.85 -5.17
CA ARG A 46 5.69 5.34 -4.13
C ARG A 46 7.08 4.73 -4.26
N ALA A 47 7.17 3.44 -4.53
CA ALA A 47 8.44 2.77 -4.82
C ALA A 47 9.12 3.37 -6.06
N ALA A 48 8.39 3.60 -7.15
CA ALA A 48 8.92 4.26 -8.34
C ALA A 48 9.43 5.68 -8.03
N ARG A 49 8.68 6.45 -7.24
CA ARG A 49 9.07 7.79 -6.80
C ARG A 49 10.36 7.75 -5.99
N TRP A 50 10.49 6.81 -5.06
CA TRP A 50 11.72 6.59 -4.30
C TRP A 50 12.89 6.33 -5.23
N MET A 51 12.74 5.44 -6.21
CA MET A 51 13.77 5.16 -7.22
C MET A 51 14.15 6.40 -8.04
N LEU A 52 13.27 7.37 -8.24
CA LEU A 52 13.64 8.59 -8.98
C LEU A 52 14.31 9.65 -8.08
N GLN A 53 13.98 9.70 -6.79
CA GLN A 53 14.47 10.75 -5.89
C GLN A 53 15.67 10.33 -5.06
N HIS A 54 15.70 9.09 -4.61
CA HIS A 54 16.75 8.56 -3.75
C HIS A 54 18.01 8.32 -4.57
N ARG A 55 19.03 9.15 -4.33
CA ARG A 55 20.27 9.19 -5.10
C ARG A 55 21.45 8.95 -4.17
N PRO A 56 22.00 7.73 -4.11
CA PRO A 56 23.17 7.45 -3.29
C PRO A 56 24.49 7.95 -3.90
N GLY A 57 24.48 8.52 -5.11
CA GLY A 57 25.67 9.10 -5.76
C GLY A 57 25.49 10.54 -6.27
N ASN A 58 26.54 11.08 -6.92
CA ASN A 58 26.69 12.51 -7.23
C ASN A 58 26.22 12.93 -8.64
N TRP A 59 25.21 12.29 -9.22
CA TRP A 59 24.68 12.70 -10.53
C TRP A 59 23.54 13.71 -10.39
N ASP A 60 23.45 14.59 -11.39
CA ASP A 60 22.38 15.57 -11.47
C ASP A 60 21.06 14.92 -11.85
N GLN A 61 19.97 15.44 -11.27
CA GLN A 61 18.63 15.02 -11.65
C GLN A 61 18.32 15.55 -13.05
N THR A 62 17.87 14.68 -13.95
CA THR A 62 17.47 15.11 -15.29
C THR A 62 16.09 15.78 -15.28
N VAL A 63 15.83 16.64 -16.27
CA VAL A 63 14.48 17.24 -16.46
C VAL A 63 13.42 16.17 -16.64
N ASP A 64 13.75 15.06 -17.31
CA ASP A 64 12.85 13.93 -17.49
C ASP A 64 12.56 13.19 -16.17
N GLU A 65 13.53 13.03 -15.27
CA GLU A 65 13.29 12.48 -13.93
C GLU A 65 12.38 13.39 -13.09
N VAL A 66 12.56 14.71 -13.16
CA VAL A 66 11.67 15.69 -12.48
C VAL A 66 10.24 15.57 -13.02
N GLU A 67 10.09 15.51 -14.34
CA GLU A 67 8.78 15.34 -14.96
C GLU A 67 8.15 13.99 -14.59
N ALA A 68 8.93 12.91 -14.54
CA ALA A 68 8.45 11.61 -14.10
C ALA A 68 7.90 11.65 -12.67
N VAL A 69 8.63 12.26 -11.74
CA VAL A 69 8.18 12.44 -10.34
C VAL A 69 6.87 13.22 -10.30
N ARG A 70 6.77 14.34 -11.03
CA ARG A 70 5.56 15.16 -11.06
C ARG A 70 4.33 14.40 -11.55
N GLN A 71 4.52 13.54 -12.56
CA GLN A 71 3.45 12.69 -13.07
C GLN A 71 3.07 11.59 -12.08
N ILE A 72 4.04 11.00 -11.38
CA ILE A 72 3.77 10.03 -10.31
C ILE A 72 2.95 10.66 -9.17
N ASP A 73 3.32 11.85 -8.72
CA ASP A 73 2.58 12.57 -7.68
C ASP A 73 1.13 12.85 -8.10
N ALA A 74 0.93 13.23 -9.38
CA ALA A 74 -0.41 13.42 -9.93
C ALA A 74 -1.21 12.11 -9.98
N ALA A 75 -0.59 10.99 -10.41
CA ALA A 75 -1.23 9.69 -10.42
C ALA A 75 -1.66 9.23 -9.02
N ILE A 76 -0.78 9.39 -8.02
CA ILE A 76 -1.11 9.08 -6.62
C ILE A 76 -2.30 9.93 -6.16
N GLY A 77 -2.32 11.22 -6.47
CA GLY A 77 -3.42 12.11 -6.13
C GLY A 77 -4.77 11.69 -6.74
N GLU A 78 -4.78 11.22 -7.98
CA GLU A 78 -5.99 10.72 -8.65
C GLU A 78 -6.46 9.39 -8.06
N ILE A 79 -5.56 8.45 -7.78
CA ILE A 79 -5.91 7.15 -7.17
C ILE A 79 -6.43 7.34 -5.76
N LYS A 80 -5.78 8.17 -4.92
CA LYS A 80 -6.26 8.45 -3.56
C LYS A 80 -7.67 9.02 -3.50
N LYS A 81 -8.06 9.83 -4.50
CA LYS A 81 -9.44 10.33 -4.64
C LYS A 81 -10.41 9.23 -5.05
N ALA A 82 -9.96 8.21 -5.79
CA ALA A 82 -10.77 7.11 -6.27
C ALA A 82 -10.95 6.01 -5.21
N SER A 83 -9.89 5.66 -4.49
CA SER A 83 -9.81 4.48 -3.61
C SER A 83 -10.20 4.73 -2.15
N ILE A 84 -10.65 5.95 -1.81
CA ILE A 84 -10.62 6.49 -0.44
C ILE A 84 -9.16 6.61 0.05
N ASP A 85 -8.85 7.66 0.80
CA ASP A 85 -7.48 7.94 1.28
C ASP A 85 -6.93 6.76 2.09
N ASP A 86 -5.80 6.19 1.65
CA ASP A 86 -5.12 5.07 2.31
C ASP A 86 -4.37 5.48 3.60
N GLY A 87 -4.45 6.76 3.98
CA GLY A 87 -3.82 7.33 5.17
C GLY A 87 -2.29 7.47 5.05
N LYS A 88 -1.72 7.15 3.88
CA LYS A 88 -0.28 7.19 3.64
C LYS A 88 0.13 8.44 2.86
N ASN A 89 1.30 8.96 3.21
CA ASN A 89 1.89 10.15 2.57
C ASN A 89 2.56 9.79 1.23
N LEU A 90 2.93 10.82 0.46
CA LEU A 90 3.67 10.66 -0.81
C LEU A 90 5.09 10.12 -0.61
N GLU A 91 5.67 10.41 0.56
CA GLU A 91 7.03 9.97 0.95
C GLU A 91 7.04 8.56 1.56
N ASP A 92 5.88 8.00 1.90
CA ASP A 92 5.80 6.61 2.34
C ASP A 92 6.19 5.73 1.16
N HIS A 93 6.95 4.65 1.37
CA HIS A 93 7.25 3.67 0.34
C HIS A 93 7.56 2.31 0.99
N PRO A 94 7.28 1.19 0.30
CA PRO A 94 7.73 -0.11 0.80
C PRO A 94 9.27 -0.16 0.85
N PRO A 95 9.86 -1.03 1.69
CA PRO A 95 11.26 -1.40 1.54
C PRO A 95 11.48 -1.90 0.12
N VAL A 96 12.45 -1.31 -0.57
CA VAL A 96 12.81 -1.66 -1.94
C VAL A 96 14.26 -2.07 -1.98
N ASP A 97 14.58 -3.02 -2.86
CA ASP A 97 15.96 -3.38 -3.12
C ASP A 97 16.61 -2.22 -3.89
N GLU A 98 17.56 -1.55 -3.25
CA GLU A 98 18.19 -0.36 -3.80
C GLU A 98 19.37 -0.74 -4.70
N HIS A 99 19.32 -0.28 -5.95
CA HIS A 99 20.48 -0.30 -6.83
C HIS A 99 21.25 1.02 -6.69
N PRO A 100 22.54 0.98 -6.29
CA PRO A 100 23.33 2.19 -6.10
C PRO A 100 23.70 2.87 -7.43
N ASP A 101 23.57 2.16 -8.56
CA ASP A 101 23.83 2.71 -9.89
C ASP A 101 22.61 3.41 -10.50
N HIS A 102 22.89 4.45 -11.29
CA HIS A 102 21.86 5.28 -11.93
C HIS A 102 20.96 4.51 -12.90
N PRO A 103 21.49 3.69 -13.83
CA PRO A 103 20.66 2.98 -14.79
C PRO A 103 19.76 1.93 -14.15
N GLY A 104 20.30 1.08 -13.26
CA GLY A 104 19.53 0.02 -12.59
C GLY A 104 18.29 0.58 -11.88
N ARG A 105 18.47 1.68 -11.16
CA ARG A 105 17.39 2.37 -10.45
C ARG A 105 16.31 2.93 -11.38
N LEU A 106 16.67 3.48 -12.54
CA LEU A 106 15.69 3.95 -13.53
C LEU A 106 14.92 2.77 -14.14
N HIS A 107 15.56 1.62 -14.35
CA HIS A 107 14.88 0.41 -14.78
C HIS A 107 13.90 -0.12 -13.72
N ASP A 108 14.29 -0.11 -12.44
CA ASP A 108 13.38 -0.47 -11.35
C ASP A 108 12.16 0.46 -11.29
N ALA A 109 12.38 1.77 -11.45
CA ALA A 109 11.29 2.74 -11.53
C ALA A 109 10.31 2.40 -12.66
N VAL A 110 10.82 2.03 -13.85
CA VAL A 110 9.99 1.56 -14.97
C VAL A 110 9.18 0.32 -14.59
N ASP A 111 9.77 -0.63 -13.89
CA ASP A 111 9.08 -1.87 -13.53
C ASP A 111 8.00 -1.67 -12.47
N PHE A 112 8.24 -0.82 -11.47
CA PHE A 112 7.20 -0.38 -10.54
C PHE A 112 6.06 0.36 -11.26
N LEU A 113 6.38 1.29 -12.18
CA LEU A 113 5.35 1.99 -12.96
C LEU A 113 4.50 1.03 -13.80
N LYS A 114 5.09 -0.01 -14.38
CA LYS A 114 4.34 -1.05 -15.12
C LYS A 114 3.43 -1.87 -14.21
N LYS A 115 3.86 -2.18 -12.99
CA LYS A 115 3.02 -2.90 -12.01
C LYS A 115 1.85 -2.03 -11.59
N ALA A 116 2.10 -0.78 -11.19
CA ALA A 116 1.05 0.18 -10.87
C ALA A 116 0.03 0.33 -12.01
N ARG A 117 0.50 0.49 -13.25
CA ARG A 117 -0.35 0.57 -14.45
C ARG A 117 -1.27 -0.64 -14.63
N ARG A 118 -0.78 -1.83 -14.29
CA ARG A 118 -1.52 -3.10 -14.38
C ARG A 118 -2.52 -3.21 -13.25
N ASP A 119 -2.17 -2.77 -12.06
CA ASP A 119 -3.05 -2.88 -10.90
C ASP A 119 -4.23 -1.93 -11.04
N ILE A 120 -3.99 -0.68 -11.49
CA ILE A 120 -5.09 0.24 -11.81
C ILE A 120 -5.94 -0.21 -13.02
N SER A 121 -5.61 -1.31 -13.71
CA SER A 121 -6.42 -1.86 -14.82
C SER A 121 -7.58 -2.72 -14.36
N HIS A 122 -7.55 -3.15 -13.11
CA HIS A 122 -8.60 -3.98 -12.56
C HIS A 122 -9.78 -3.04 -12.27
N ASP A 123 -10.86 -3.24 -13.04
CA ASP A 123 -12.07 -2.43 -12.95
C ASP A 123 -12.59 -2.40 -11.52
N GLU A 124 -12.92 -1.19 -11.08
CA GLU A 124 -13.83 -1.00 -9.97
C GLU A 124 -15.18 -0.59 -10.54
N ASP A 125 -16.25 -1.25 -10.08
CA ASP A 125 -17.64 -1.10 -10.54
C ASP A 125 -18.25 0.28 -10.21
N ASN A 126 -17.44 1.34 -10.13
CA ASN A 126 -17.84 2.68 -9.79
C ASN A 126 -17.50 3.67 -10.92
N ALA A 127 -18.53 4.18 -11.60
CA ALA A 127 -18.40 5.17 -12.67
C ALA A 127 -17.69 6.48 -12.23
N PHE A 128 -17.76 6.85 -10.94
CA PHE A 128 -17.00 7.99 -10.41
C PHE A 128 -15.49 7.71 -10.42
N ALA A 129 -15.08 6.48 -10.06
CA ALA A 129 -13.69 6.06 -10.05
C ALA A 129 -13.11 5.94 -11.47
N GLN A 130 -13.91 5.56 -12.46
CA GLN A 130 -13.45 5.42 -13.86
C GLN A 130 -12.80 6.69 -14.42
N GLY A 131 -13.38 7.87 -14.16
CA GLY A 131 -12.79 9.13 -14.62
C GLY A 131 -11.45 9.46 -13.95
N LEU A 132 -11.29 9.10 -12.68
CA LEU A 132 -10.06 9.27 -11.91
C LEU A 132 -8.98 8.26 -12.34
N GLN A 133 -9.37 7.00 -12.51
CA GLN A 133 -8.55 5.90 -13.01
C GLN A 133 -7.96 6.23 -14.39
N MET A 134 -8.78 6.72 -15.33
CA MET A 134 -8.32 7.13 -16.65
C MET A 134 -7.30 8.27 -16.61
N ARG A 135 -7.41 9.19 -15.65
CA ARG A 135 -6.39 10.25 -15.46
C ARG A 135 -5.13 9.71 -14.81
N ALA A 136 -5.26 8.83 -13.81
CA ALA A 136 -4.11 8.13 -13.24
C ALA A 136 -3.34 7.35 -14.31
N TYR A 137 -4.05 6.71 -15.25
CA TYR A 137 -3.47 6.05 -16.41
C TYR A 137 -2.58 6.95 -17.26
N ASP A 138 -3.11 8.10 -17.67
CA ASP A 138 -2.38 9.07 -18.49
C ASP A 138 -1.14 9.60 -17.75
N HIS A 139 -1.26 9.85 -16.45
CA HIS A 139 -0.12 10.24 -15.62
C HIS A 139 0.96 9.15 -15.56
N ILE A 140 0.59 7.88 -15.36
CA ILE A 140 1.54 6.76 -15.33
C ILE A 140 2.22 6.56 -16.70
N ASP A 141 1.47 6.68 -17.79
CA ASP A 141 2.03 6.55 -19.14
C ASP A 141 3.01 7.69 -19.47
N ARG A 142 2.72 8.90 -19.01
CA ARG A 142 3.64 10.05 -19.12
C ARG A 142 4.89 9.86 -18.29
N ALA A 143 4.76 9.35 -17.06
CA ALA A 143 5.90 9.02 -16.21
C ALA A 143 6.80 7.96 -16.87
N LEU A 144 6.22 6.87 -17.39
CA LEU A 144 6.94 5.84 -18.14
C LEU A 144 7.70 6.43 -19.34
N GLY A 145 7.05 7.32 -20.10
CA GLY A 145 7.69 8.01 -21.21
C GLY A 145 8.88 8.86 -20.78
N ALA A 146 8.74 9.60 -19.67
CA ALA A 146 9.80 10.44 -19.14
C ALA A 146 10.99 9.62 -18.62
N VAL A 147 10.76 8.58 -17.81
CA VAL A 147 11.85 7.72 -17.33
C VAL A 147 12.61 7.05 -18.49
N ARG A 148 11.90 6.60 -19.54
CA ARG A 148 12.56 6.04 -20.74
C ARG A 148 13.43 7.05 -21.47
N ARG A 149 13.00 8.31 -21.57
CA ARG A 149 13.83 9.38 -22.13
C ARG A 149 15.07 9.65 -21.26
N ALA A 150 14.92 9.63 -19.94
CA ALA A 150 16.05 9.76 -19.03
C ALA A 150 17.07 8.62 -19.20
N ILE A 151 16.60 7.37 -19.35
CA ILE A 151 17.47 6.21 -19.63
C ILE A 151 18.25 6.44 -20.95
N HIS A 152 17.54 6.74 -22.03
CA HIS A 152 18.16 6.96 -23.35
C HIS A 152 19.12 8.15 -23.37
N ALA A 153 18.78 9.26 -22.70
CA ALA A 153 19.62 10.46 -22.64
C ALA A 153 20.95 10.21 -21.92
N ASN A 154 20.97 9.25 -21.00
CA ASN A 154 22.17 8.85 -20.27
C ASN A 154 22.99 7.76 -20.99
N GLY A 155 22.54 7.29 -22.16
CA GLY A 155 23.29 6.36 -23.02
C GLY A 155 23.18 4.88 -22.62
N TRP A 156 22.09 4.49 -21.95
CA TRP A 156 21.82 3.13 -21.49
C TRP A 156 20.57 2.54 -22.14
#